data_AF-A0A815PC21-F1
#
_entry.id   AF-A0A815PC21-F1
#
_cell.length_a   1.000
_cell.length_b   1.000
_cell.length_c   1.000
_cell.angle_alpha   90.00
_cell.angle_beta   90.00
_cell.angle_gamma   90.00
#
_symmetry.space_group_name_H-M   'P 1'
#
loop_
_entity.id
_entity.type
_entity.pdbx_description
1 polymer ?
#
loop_
_entity_poly.entity_id
_entity_poly.type
_entity_poly.pdbx_seq_one_letter_code
_entity_poly.pdbx_strand_id
1 'polypeptide(L)'
;MHVWVLLFVCILTTQAQELLTFGTGLSSQRLYKTETEIFSHTLSPGSTFGVLTHFWTTGDPEIDTSTFSYYIDGEAVPSIQFITYMLAGAGFNDRAAPWGTKWIGKGAKSGGWYNNFRVPFQKSIRVTGKLPSTASGDKTIWIIVRGTENLPTSFQGFQLPSTARLTLHKIEGVTYDPLAWVRVVCTKNNYNGININKKHMYFMDGGMIGIPIHEMRRLIL
;
A
#
# COMPACT_ATOMS: atom_id res chain seq x y z
N MET A 1 -7.87 27.71 -64.14
CA MET A 1 -6.93 27.38 -63.05
C MET A 1 -7.76 26.90 -61.87
N HIS A 2 -7.68 25.62 -61.51
CA HIS A 2 -8.47 25.03 -60.42
C HIS A 2 -7.51 24.61 -59.33
N VAL A 3 -7.69 25.15 -58.13
CA VAL A 3 -6.88 24.84 -56.96
C VAL A 3 -7.66 23.81 -56.15
N TRP A 4 -7.11 22.62 -56.00
CA TRP A 4 -7.62 21.60 -55.10
C TRP A 4 -6.91 21.75 -53.76
N VAL A 5 -7.67 21.97 -52.68
CA VAL A 5 -7.15 21.95 -51.31
C VAL A 5 -7.43 20.56 -50.74
N LEU A 6 -6.38 19.76 -50.57
CA LEU A 6 -6.48 18.53 -49.78
C LEU A 6 -6.37 18.89 -48.30
N LEU A 7 -7.48 18.71 -47.57
CA LEU A 7 -7.51 18.80 -46.12
C LEU A 7 -7.21 17.40 -45.54
N PHE A 8 -5.99 17.18 -45.07
CA PHE A 8 -5.67 16.00 -44.26
C PHE A 8 -6.17 16.23 -42.82
N VAL A 9 -7.36 15.74 -42.51
CA VAL A 9 -7.83 15.65 -41.12
C VAL A 9 -7.20 14.39 -40.51
N CYS A 10 -6.10 14.56 -39.79
CA CYS A 10 -5.53 13.50 -38.96
C CYS A 10 -6.40 13.37 -37.70
N ILE A 11 -7.40 12.48 -37.74
CA ILE A 11 -8.17 12.12 -36.57
C ILE A 11 -7.27 11.21 -35.72
N LEU A 12 -6.54 11.80 -34.77
CA LEU A 12 -5.94 11.05 -33.68
C LEU A 12 -7.07 10.55 -32.78
N THR A 13 -7.57 9.34 -33.03
CA THR A 13 -8.40 8.64 -32.06
C THR A 13 -7.53 8.24 -30.88
N THR A 14 -7.39 9.12 -29.89
CA THR A 14 -7.02 8.70 -28.53
C THR A 14 -8.19 7.89 -27.99
N GLN A 15 -8.19 6.59 -28.24
CA GLN A 15 -9.09 5.66 -27.56
C GLN A 15 -8.74 5.74 -26.07
N ALA A 16 -9.71 6.17 -25.24
CA ALA A 16 -9.53 6.11 -23.79
C ALA A 16 -9.29 4.64 -23.44
N GLN A 17 -8.11 4.33 -22.90
CA GLN A 17 -7.81 2.98 -22.47
C GLN A 17 -8.73 2.65 -21.29
N GLU A 18 -9.68 1.74 -21.49
CA GLU A 18 -10.51 1.23 -20.41
C GLU A 18 -9.58 0.56 -19.38
N LEU A 19 -9.62 1.07 -18.15
CA LEU A 19 -8.83 0.53 -17.06
C LEU A 19 -9.52 -0.73 -16.53
N LEU A 20 -8.86 -1.88 -16.69
CA LEU A 20 -9.39 -3.15 -16.19
C LEU A 20 -9.23 -3.22 -14.67
N THR A 21 -10.33 -3.39 -13.95
CA THR A 21 -10.29 -3.62 -12.51
C THR A 21 -10.15 -5.11 -12.18
N PHE A 22 -9.44 -5.43 -11.11
CA PHE A 22 -9.36 -6.78 -10.54
C PHE A 22 -9.58 -6.76 -9.03
N GLY A 23 -9.93 -7.90 -8.46
CA GLY A 23 -10.03 -8.04 -7.01
C GLY A 23 -10.97 -9.14 -6.54
N THR A 24 -11.07 -9.27 -5.22
CA THR A 24 -11.99 -10.16 -4.53
C THR A 24 -12.63 -9.47 -3.33
N GLY A 25 -13.78 -10.00 -2.92
CA GLY A 25 -14.49 -9.66 -1.68
C GLY A 25 -14.97 -10.96 -1.04
N LEU A 26 -14.15 -11.54 -0.18
CA LEU A 26 -14.46 -12.82 0.46
C LEU A 26 -15.24 -12.57 1.76
N SER A 27 -16.38 -13.25 1.88
CA SER A 27 -17.21 -13.23 3.08
C SER A 27 -17.05 -14.53 3.84
N SER A 28 -16.88 -14.42 5.16
CA SER A 28 -16.76 -15.58 6.07
C SER A 28 -15.67 -16.58 5.69
N GLN A 29 -14.55 -16.10 5.14
CA GLN A 29 -13.40 -16.92 4.79
C GLN A 29 -12.72 -17.44 6.06
N ARG A 30 -12.21 -18.67 6.03
CA ARG A 30 -11.37 -19.20 7.11
C ARG A 30 -9.92 -18.76 6.96
N LEU A 31 -9.33 -18.28 8.05
CA LEU A 31 -7.92 -17.98 8.18
C LEU A 31 -7.28 -18.94 9.18
N TYR A 32 -6.07 -19.39 8.86
CA TYR A 32 -5.37 -20.45 9.57
C TYR A 32 -4.05 -19.94 10.14
N LYS A 33 -3.42 -20.72 11.04
CA LYS A 33 -2.04 -20.47 11.50
C LYS A 33 -1.00 -20.73 10.40
N THR A 34 -1.35 -21.54 9.42
CA THR A 34 -0.56 -21.74 8.19
C THR A 34 -0.90 -20.61 7.23
N GLU A 35 0.11 -20.06 6.56
CA GLU A 35 -0.10 -19.05 5.54
C GLU A 35 -0.99 -19.60 4.42
N THR A 36 -2.03 -18.85 4.09
CA THR A 36 -3.03 -19.25 3.10
C THR A 36 -3.16 -18.16 2.05
N GLU A 37 -3.27 -18.55 0.78
CA GLU A 37 -3.57 -17.63 -0.30
C GLU A 37 -5.01 -17.10 -0.18
N ILE A 38 -5.16 -15.78 -0.25
CA ILE A 38 -6.44 -15.08 -0.20
C ILE A 38 -6.84 -14.64 -1.60
N PHE A 39 -5.86 -14.17 -2.37
CA PHE A 39 -6.09 -13.63 -3.70
C PHE A 39 -4.81 -13.73 -4.52
N SER A 40 -4.94 -14.05 -5.80
CA SER A 40 -3.87 -13.98 -6.77
C SER A 40 -4.39 -13.34 -8.06
N HIS A 41 -3.54 -12.56 -8.71
CA HIS A 41 -3.83 -11.92 -9.99
C HIS A 41 -2.59 -11.88 -10.87
N THR A 42 -2.75 -12.22 -12.13
CA THR A 42 -1.75 -12.07 -13.19
C THR A 42 -2.30 -11.10 -14.21
N LEU A 43 -1.45 -10.20 -14.71
CA LEU A 43 -1.89 -9.19 -15.68
C LEU A 43 -2.51 -9.82 -16.92
N SER A 44 -3.59 -9.20 -17.37
CA SER A 44 -4.27 -9.58 -18.60
C SER A 44 -3.40 -9.29 -19.83
N PRO A 45 -3.58 -10.02 -20.95
CA PRO A 45 -2.90 -9.70 -22.19
C PRO A 45 -3.11 -8.23 -22.59
N GLY A 46 -2.02 -7.52 -22.88
CA GLY A 46 -2.05 -6.10 -23.24
C GLY A 46 -1.83 -5.13 -22.08
N SER A 47 -1.88 -5.60 -20.82
CA SER A 47 -1.51 -4.79 -19.66
C SER A 47 -0.01 -4.83 -19.39
N THR A 48 0.54 -3.67 -19.05
CA THR A 48 1.99 -3.50 -18.84
C THR A 48 2.37 -3.40 -17.36
N PHE A 49 1.41 -3.03 -16.50
CA PHE A 49 1.56 -3.00 -15.05
C PHE A 49 0.17 -3.07 -14.39
N GLY A 50 0.15 -3.36 -13.10
CA GLY A 50 -1.05 -3.31 -12.27
C GLY A 50 -0.78 -2.59 -10.97
N VAL A 51 -1.85 -2.13 -10.33
CA VAL A 51 -1.77 -1.42 -9.05
C VAL A 51 -2.80 -1.99 -8.11
N LEU A 52 -2.38 -2.56 -6.98
CA LEU A 52 -3.28 -2.81 -5.87
C LEU A 52 -3.67 -1.46 -5.25
N THR A 53 -4.96 -1.20 -5.15
CA THR A 53 -5.51 0.10 -4.77
C THR A 53 -6.19 0.08 -3.42
N HIS A 54 -6.63 -1.09 -2.96
CA HIS A 54 -7.42 -1.22 -1.75
C HIS A 54 -7.25 -2.59 -1.10
N PHE A 55 -7.04 -2.55 0.20
CA PHE A 55 -7.11 -3.67 1.12
C PHE A 55 -8.04 -3.27 2.27
N TRP A 56 -8.96 -4.16 2.63
CA TRP A 56 -9.78 -4.02 3.82
C TRP A 56 -10.01 -5.38 4.46
N THR A 57 -9.98 -5.46 5.78
CA THR A 57 -10.29 -6.71 6.48
C THR A 57 -10.97 -6.48 7.83
N THR A 58 -11.83 -7.42 8.21
CA THR A 58 -12.41 -7.54 9.56
C THR A 58 -12.66 -9.00 9.91
N GLY A 59 -13.07 -9.26 11.14
CA GLY A 59 -13.45 -10.60 11.58
C GLY A 59 -13.28 -10.80 13.07
N ASP A 60 -12.96 -12.04 13.45
CA ASP A 60 -12.61 -12.40 14.82
C ASP A 60 -11.48 -11.52 15.36
N PRO A 61 -11.41 -11.27 16.69
CA PRO A 61 -10.44 -10.34 17.30
C PRO A 61 -8.97 -10.55 16.93
N GLU A 62 -8.57 -11.80 16.70
CA GLU A 62 -7.21 -12.17 16.32
C GLU A 62 -6.77 -11.56 14.98
N ILE A 63 -7.72 -11.08 14.15
CA ILE A 63 -7.44 -10.37 12.90
C ILE A 63 -6.59 -9.11 13.12
N ASP A 64 -6.71 -8.47 14.28
CA ASP A 64 -5.94 -7.28 14.63
C ASP A 64 -4.44 -7.59 14.61
N THR A 65 -4.07 -8.81 14.96
CA THR A 65 -2.69 -9.31 15.07
C THR A 65 -2.30 -10.30 13.96
N SER A 66 -3.17 -10.52 12.97
CA SER A 66 -2.85 -11.34 11.80
C SER A 66 -1.82 -10.68 10.90
N THR A 67 -1.04 -11.50 10.21
CA THR A 67 -0.08 -11.05 9.20
C THR A 67 -0.66 -11.22 7.82
N PHE A 68 -0.51 -10.20 6.99
CA PHE A 68 -0.78 -10.26 5.55
C PHE A 68 0.50 -10.00 4.78
N SER A 69 0.70 -10.78 3.71
CA SER A 69 1.90 -10.69 2.88
C SER A 69 1.49 -10.47 1.42
N TYR A 70 2.18 -9.56 0.73
CA TYR A 70 2.06 -9.37 -0.72
C TYR A 70 3.33 -9.87 -1.38
N TYR A 71 3.15 -10.83 -2.27
CA TYR A 71 4.18 -11.37 -3.15
C TYR A 71 4.01 -10.74 -4.53
N ILE A 72 4.99 -9.95 -4.94
CA ILE A 72 5.01 -9.19 -6.18
C ILE A 72 5.83 -9.95 -7.24
N ASP A 73 5.27 -10.12 -8.43
CA ASP A 73 5.92 -10.64 -9.64
C ASP A 73 6.58 -12.01 -9.47
N GLY A 74 5.90 -12.90 -8.74
CA GLY A 74 6.33 -14.29 -8.55
C GLY A 74 7.46 -14.48 -7.53
N GLU A 75 7.74 -13.48 -6.70
CA GLU A 75 8.75 -13.60 -5.66
C GLU A 75 8.43 -14.72 -4.64
N ALA A 76 9.49 -15.35 -4.12
CA ALA A 76 9.39 -16.39 -3.08
C ALA A 76 9.26 -15.81 -1.66
N VAL A 77 9.74 -14.58 -1.45
CA VAL A 77 9.72 -13.86 -0.17
C VAL A 77 8.91 -12.58 -0.38
N PRO A 78 7.93 -12.25 0.47
CA PRO A 78 7.05 -11.12 0.22
C PRO A 78 7.79 -9.80 0.42
N SER A 79 7.66 -8.89 -0.54
CA SER A 79 8.18 -7.51 -0.48
C SER A 79 7.48 -6.67 0.57
N ILE A 80 6.20 -6.95 0.81
CA ILE A 80 5.37 -6.23 1.76
C ILE A 80 4.75 -7.25 2.69
N GLN A 81 5.01 -7.10 3.99
CA GLN A 81 4.41 -7.93 5.01
C GLN A 81 4.15 -7.10 6.24
N PHE A 82 2.91 -7.09 6.71
CA PHE A 82 2.49 -6.27 7.84
C PHE A 82 1.55 -7.03 8.76
N ILE A 83 1.54 -6.59 10.02
CA ILE A 83 0.51 -6.93 10.99
C ILE A 83 -0.57 -5.85 10.94
N THR A 84 -1.84 -6.24 10.99
CA THR A 84 -2.96 -5.34 10.70
C THR A 84 -3.02 -4.10 11.59
N TYR A 85 -2.83 -4.25 12.91
CA TYR A 85 -2.80 -3.08 13.81
C TYR A 85 -1.58 -2.18 13.60
N MET A 86 -0.42 -2.77 13.25
CA MET A 86 0.82 -2.04 13.02
C MET A 86 0.75 -1.25 11.71
N LEU A 87 0.15 -1.83 10.67
CA LEU A 87 -0.10 -1.16 9.39
C LEU A 87 -0.85 0.15 9.58
N ALA A 88 -1.92 0.09 10.38
CA ALA A 88 -2.72 1.27 10.65
C ALA A 88 -2.04 2.22 11.64
N GLY A 89 -0.97 1.85 12.33
CA GLY A 89 -0.37 2.68 13.39
C GLY A 89 -1.22 2.77 14.65
N ALA A 90 -2.12 1.80 14.87
CA ALA A 90 -2.96 1.72 16.07
C ALA A 90 -2.14 1.13 17.24
N GLY A 91 -1.21 1.93 17.76
CA GLY A 91 -0.35 1.61 18.89
C GLY A 91 -0.59 2.46 20.14
N PHE A 92 -1.50 3.46 20.10
CA PHE A 92 -1.61 4.47 21.16
C PHE A 92 -2.96 4.48 21.88
N ASN A 93 -2.89 4.27 23.19
CA ASN A 93 -3.81 4.56 24.30
C ASN A 93 -5.28 4.10 24.23
N ASP A 94 -5.86 3.88 23.05
CA ASP A 94 -7.17 3.27 22.87
C ASP A 94 -7.20 2.47 21.55
N ARG A 95 -7.06 1.15 21.65
CA ARG A 95 -7.13 0.23 20.50
C ARG A 95 -8.54 0.08 19.94
N ALA A 96 -9.57 0.52 20.67
CA ALA A 96 -10.97 0.36 20.31
C ALA A 96 -11.53 1.55 19.52
N ALA A 97 -10.89 2.73 19.59
CA ALA A 97 -11.38 3.92 18.93
C ALA A 97 -11.23 3.84 17.39
N PRO A 98 -12.32 4.01 16.61
CA PRO A 98 -12.22 4.09 15.16
C PRO A 98 -11.53 5.40 14.75
N TRP A 99 -10.67 5.33 13.75
CA TRP A 99 -9.99 6.49 13.18
C TRP A 99 -9.46 6.16 11.78
N GLY A 100 -9.15 7.18 10.99
CA GLY A 100 -8.55 6.93 9.69
C GLY A 100 -8.04 8.16 8.96
N THR A 101 -7.35 7.89 7.87
CA THR A 101 -6.93 8.85 6.85
C THR A 101 -7.44 8.37 5.49
N LYS A 102 -7.17 9.12 4.42
CA LYS A 102 -7.43 8.62 3.06
C LYS A 102 -6.63 7.35 2.70
N TRP A 103 -5.53 7.09 3.40
CA TRP A 103 -4.60 5.99 3.09
C TRP A 103 -4.78 4.77 3.97
N ILE A 104 -4.93 4.95 5.28
CA ILE A 104 -5.00 3.85 6.26
C ILE A 104 -5.93 4.19 7.40
N GLY A 105 -6.47 3.18 8.08
CA GLY A 105 -7.27 3.38 9.28
C GLY A 105 -7.93 2.12 9.83
N LYS A 106 -8.78 2.33 10.85
CA LYS A 106 -9.59 1.37 11.58
C LYS A 106 -11.03 1.88 11.69
N GLY A 107 -11.98 1.11 11.18
CA GLY A 107 -13.40 1.49 11.18
C GLY A 107 -14.23 0.94 12.33
N ALA A 108 -13.71 0.01 13.14
CA ALA A 108 -14.48 -0.69 14.18
C ALA A 108 -13.63 -1.02 15.40
N LYS A 109 -14.27 -1.31 16.54
CA LYS A 109 -13.60 -1.70 17.80
C LYS A 109 -12.65 -2.90 17.63
N SER A 110 -13.08 -3.91 16.86
CA SER A 110 -12.30 -5.09 16.48
C SER A 110 -12.30 -5.20 14.96
N GLY A 111 -11.16 -5.51 14.35
CA GLY A 111 -11.04 -5.54 12.90
C GLY A 111 -11.27 -4.17 12.24
N GLY A 112 -11.82 -4.20 11.03
CA GLY A 112 -12.18 -3.01 10.25
C GLY A 112 -10.97 -2.23 9.73
N TRP A 113 -9.86 -2.91 9.45
CA TRP A 113 -8.61 -2.29 9.02
C TRP A 113 -8.59 -2.06 7.52
N TYR A 114 -8.07 -0.93 7.07
CA TYR A 114 -7.88 -0.68 5.64
C TYR A 114 -6.54 -0.05 5.30
N ASN A 115 -6.10 -0.31 4.07
CA ASN A 115 -4.94 0.27 3.44
C ASN A 115 -5.22 0.54 1.96
N ASN A 116 -4.99 1.79 1.55
CA ASN A 116 -5.20 2.32 0.21
C ASN A 116 -3.89 2.82 -0.43
N PHE A 117 -2.73 2.56 0.18
CA PHE A 117 -1.44 2.79 -0.46
C PHE A 117 -1.37 2.00 -1.76
N ARG A 118 -0.87 2.65 -2.81
CA ARG A 118 -0.80 2.07 -4.14
C ARG A 118 0.38 1.10 -4.19
N VAL A 119 0.12 -0.17 -4.50
CA VAL A 119 1.17 -1.17 -4.67
C VAL A 119 1.28 -1.54 -6.15
N PRO A 120 2.22 -0.93 -6.89
CA PRO A 120 2.48 -1.27 -8.29
C PRO A 120 3.18 -2.63 -8.43
N PHE A 121 2.89 -3.35 -9.51
CA PHE A 121 3.52 -4.61 -9.91
C PHE A 121 3.52 -4.75 -11.45
N GLN A 122 4.41 -5.58 -12.01
CA GLN A 122 4.64 -5.66 -13.46
C GLN A 122 4.15 -6.96 -14.10
N LYS A 123 3.84 -8.00 -13.33
CA LYS A 123 3.45 -9.33 -13.83
C LYS A 123 2.31 -9.91 -13.02
N SER A 124 2.46 -9.98 -11.71
CA SER A 124 1.47 -10.62 -10.84
C SER A 124 1.55 -10.13 -9.40
N ILE A 125 0.46 -10.31 -8.67
CA ILE A 125 0.42 -10.10 -7.24
C ILE A 125 -0.29 -11.28 -6.59
N ARG A 126 0.26 -11.78 -5.49
CA ARG A 126 -0.35 -12.80 -4.64
C ARG A 126 -0.43 -12.29 -3.21
N VAL A 127 -1.62 -12.29 -2.65
CA VAL A 127 -1.92 -11.84 -1.29
C VAL A 127 -2.22 -13.06 -0.44
N THR A 128 -1.51 -13.18 0.67
CA THR A 128 -1.71 -14.24 1.66
C THR A 128 -2.09 -13.64 3.01
N GLY A 129 -2.65 -14.49 3.87
CA GLY A 129 -2.86 -14.15 5.27
C GLY A 129 -2.52 -15.32 6.20
N LYS A 130 -2.17 -14.98 7.43
CA LYS A 130 -1.82 -15.93 8.49
C LYS A 130 -2.23 -15.40 9.86
N LEU A 131 -2.83 -16.27 10.67
CA LEU A 131 -3.09 -15.97 12.08
C LEU A 131 -1.80 -15.87 12.90
N PRO A 132 -1.80 -15.13 14.02
CA PRO A 132 -0.70 -15.19 14.97
C PRO A 132 -0.60 -16.61 15.55
N SER A 133 0.61 -17.02 15.94
CA SER A 133 0.86 -18.34 16.54
C SER A 133 0.03 -18.59 17.81
N THR A 134 -0.29 -17.51 18.53
CA THR A 134 -1.09 -17.48 19.75
C THR A 134 -2.61 -17.64 19.53
N ALA A 135 -3.10 -17.58 18.28
CA ALA A 135 -4.53 -17.73 18.01
C ALA A 135 -5.07 -19.10 18.48
N SER A 136 -6.31 -19.13 18.94
CA SER A 136 -7.03 -20.37 19.24
C SER A 136 -7.80 -20.85 18.01
N GLY A 137 -7.46 -22.02 17.46
CA GLY A 137 -8.11 -22.56 16.27
C GLY A 137 -8.07 -21.64 15.04
N ASP A 138 -8.96 -21.90 14.09
CA ASP A 138 -9.12 -21.13 12.86
C ASP A 138 -10.15 -20.02 13.04
N LYS A 139 -9.94 -18.90 12.35
CA LYS A 139 -10.80 -17.72 12.47
C LYS A 139 -11.56 -17.41 11.21
N THR A 140 -12.67 -16.72 11.39
CA THR A 140 -13.49 -16.19 10.31
C THR A 140 -13.07 -14.75 10.01
N ILE A 141 -12.83 -14.49 8.74
CA ILE A 141 -12.48 -13.16 8.24
C ILE A 141 -13.40 -12.74 7.09
N TRP A 142 -13.55 -11.43 6.95
CA TRP A 142 -14.04 -10.78 5.74
C TRP A 142 -12.91 -9.94 5.20
N ILE A 143 -12.71 -10.00 3.89
CA ILE A 143 -11.59 -9.32 3.27
C ILE A 143 -11.94 -8.84 1.87
N ILE A 144 -11.46 -7.65 1.55
CA ILE A 144 -11.54 -7.05 0.23
C ILE A 144 -10.11 -6.75 -0.21
N VAL A 145 -9.77 -7.20 -1.41
CA VAL A 145 -8.50 -6.90 -2.08
C VAL A 145 -8.86 -6.44 -3.48
N ARG A 146 -8.48 -5.23 -3.88
CA ARG A 146 -8.82 -4.67 -5.19
C ARG A 146 -7.66 -3.90 -5.81
N GLY A 147 -7.67 -3.86 -7.13
CA GLY A 147 -6.70 -3.12 -7.91
C GLY A 147 -7.19 -2.85 -9.32
N THR A 148 -6.30 -2.27 -10.11
CA THR A 148 -6.58 -1.85 -11.48
C THR A 148 -5.33 -1.98 -12.33
N GLU A 149 -5.46 -2.57 -13.51
CA GLU A 149 -4.39 -2.68 -14.49
C GLU A 149 -4.20 -1.35 -15.22
N ASN A 150 -2.95 -1.04 -15.57
CA ASN A 150 -2.51 0.19 -16.25
C ASN A 150 -2.94 1.50 -15.57
N LEU A 151 -3.34 1.47 -14.29
CA LEU A 151 -3.74 2.66 -13.54
C LEU A 151 -2.52 3.54 -13.24
N PRO A 152 -2.38 4.73 -13.85
CA PRO A 152 -1.23 5.59 -13.61
C PRO A 152 -1.15 5.96 -12.13
N THR A 153 -0.01 5.67 -11.50
CA THR A 153 0.22 6.04 -10.09
C THR A 153 0.96 7.36 -10.04
N SER A 154 0.52 8.27 -9.17
CA SER A 154 1.21 9.52 -8.91
C SER A 154 1.42 9.75 -7.42
N PHE A 155 2.49 10.47 -7.09
CA PHE A 155 2.79 10.92 -5.75
C PHE A 155 3.05 12.43 -5.78
N GLN A 156 2.23 13.19 -5.05
CA GLN A 156 2.35 14.66 -4.97
C GLN A 156 2.40 15.35 -6.35
N GLY A 157 1.65 14.83 -7.33
CA GLY A 157 1.62 15.36 -8.70
C GLY A 157 2.69 14.80 -9.64
N PHE A 158 3.65 14.02 -9.15
CA PHE A 158 4.63 13.33 -9.98
C PHE A 158 4.11 11.95 -10.35
N GLN A 159 3.99 11.68 -11.65
CA GLN A 159 3.69 10.33 -12.12
C GLN A 159 4.88 9.42 -11.87
N LEU A 160 4.63 8.30 -11.20
CA LEU A 160 5.64 7.27 -10.98
C LEU A 160 5.82 6.46 -12.27
N PRO A 161 7.04 5.98 -12.57
CA PRO A 161 7.26 5.02 -13.65
C PRO A 161 6.38 3.77 -13.47
N SER A 162 5.96 3.14 -14.57
CA SER A 162 5.25 1.85 -14.54
C SER A 162 6.09 0.73 -13.89
N THR A 163 7.41 0.89 -13.85
CA THR A 163 8.37 0.00 -13.20
C THR A 163 8.61 0.34 -11.73
N ALA A 164 7.90 1.30 -11.15
CA ALA A 164 8.03 1.62 -9.73
C ALA A 164 7.66 0.41 -8.86
N ARG A 165 8.34 0.30 -7.72
CA ARG A 165 8.13 -0.78 -6.75
C ARG A 165 8.12 -0.21 -5.33
N LEU A 166 7.13 -0.63 -4.56
CA LEU A 166 7.03 -0.30 -3.14
C LEU A 166 8.05 -1.13 -2.35
N THR A 167 8.76 -0.51 -1.41
CA THR A 167 9.67 -1.24 -0.51
C THR A 167 9.28 -1.00 0.94
N LEU A 168 8.99 -2.07 1.68
CA LEU A 168 8.68 -1.96 3.09
C LEU A 168 9.95 -1.75 3.91
N HIS A 169 10.08 -0.57 4.51
CA HIS A 169 11.11 -0.29 5.51
C HIS A 169 10.59 -0.64 6.91
N LYS A 170 11.25 -1.60 7.57
CA LYS A 170 10.96 -2.01 8.95
C LYS A 170 12.01 -1.45 9.89
N ILE A 171 11.57 -0.98 11.05
CA ILE A 171 12.45 -0.66 12.17
C ILE A 171 12.08 -1.62 13.30
N GLU A 172 13.02 -2.50 13.63
CA GLU A 172 12.82 -3.58 14.58
C GLU A 172 13.60 -3.34 15.87
N GLY A 173 13.11 -3.87 16.99
CA GLY A 173 13.78 -3.76 18.28
C GLY A 173 13.74 -2.37 18.92
N VAL A 174 12.90 -1.46 18.41
CA VAL A 174 12.74 -0.10 18.96
C VAL A 174 11.28 0.13 19.35
N THR A 175 11.07 0.61 20.58
CA THR A 175 9.78 1.14 21.01
C THR A 175 9.83 2.66 20.97
N TYR A 176 8.81 3.26 20.37
CA TYR A 176 8.67 4.70 20.26
C TYR A 176 7.60 5.20 21.22
N ASP A 177 7.91 6.27 21.94
CA ASP A 177 6.90 6.98 22.72
C ASP A 177 5.81 7.57 21.81
N PRO A 178 4.60 7.83 22.34
CA PRO A 178 3.59 8.60 21.63
C PRO A 178 4.18 9.89 21.06
N LEU A 179 3.93 10.11 19.75
CA LEU A 179 4.41 11.27 19.00
C LEU A 179 5.94 11.34 18.80
N ALA A 180 6.69 10.31 19.19
CA ALA A 180 8.12 10.27 18.93
C ALA A 180 8.42 10.30 17.43
N TRP A 181 9.64 10.73 17.12
CA TRP A 181 10.15 10.83 15.77
C TRP A 181 10.83 9.54 15.37
N VAL A 182 10.58 9.12 14.14
CA VAL A 182 11.19 7.94 13.56
C VAL A 182 12.24 8.38 12.56
N ARG A 183 13.44 7.82 12.71
CA ARG A 183 14.56 8.04 11.81
C ARG A 183 14.32 7.24 10.53
N VAL A 184 14.22 7.93 9.41
CA VAL A 184 13.93 7.29 8.10
C VAL A 184 15.20 7.12 7.28
N VAL A 185 16.15 8.05 7.34
CA VAL A 185 17.43 8.00 6.62
C VAL A 185 18.54 8.68 7.44
N CYS A 186 19.77 8.12 7.38
CA CYS A 186 21.01 8.82 7.75
C CYS A 186 21.74 9.24 6.47
N THR A 187 22.05 10.53 6.30
CA THR A 187 22.92 10.99 5.21
C THR A 187 24.38 10.86 5.65
N LYS A 188 25.22 10.17 4.84
CA LYS A 188 26.63 9.86 5.18
C LYS A 188 27.56 11.07 5.31
N ASN A 189 27.14 12.22 4.81
CA ASN A 189 27.90 13.45 4.81
C ASN A 189 26.94 14.58 5.19
N ASN A 190 27.35 15.51 6.05
CA ASN A 190 26.61 16.70 6.47
C ASN A 190 26.29 17.68 5.31
N TYR A 191 25.71 17.19 4.21
CA TYR A 191 25.22 18.02 3.13
C TYR A 191 23.82 18.51 3.48
N ASN A 192 23.73 19.82 3.69
CA ASN A 192 22.48 20.56 3.70
C ASN A 192 21.84 20.46 2.31
N GLY A 193 20.98 19.46 2.09
CA GLY A 193 20.11 19.43 0.92
C GLY A 193 19.68 18.05 0.46
N ILE A 194 18.49 17.63 0.87
CA ILE A 194 17.57 16.93 -0.04
C ILE A 194 16.34 17.84 -0.16
N ASN A 195 16.21 18.48 -1.33
CA ASN A 195 15.09 19.34 -1.65
C ASN A 195 13.94 18.48 -2.19
N ILE A 196 13.07 17.98 -1.29
CA ILE A 196 11.77 17.43 -1.69
C ILE A 196 10.77 18.56 -1.51
N ASN A 197 10.35 19.15 -2.63
CA ASN A 197 9.56 20.36 -2.70
C ASN A 197 8.41 20.38 -1.66
N LYS A 198 8.56 21.30 -0.70
CA LYS A 198 7.53 21.95 0.13
C LYS A 198 6.27 21.11 0.38
N LYS A 199 6.34 20.24 1.39
CA LYS A 199 5.46 20.47 2.55
C LYS A 199 5.85 19.72 3.83
N HIS A 200 6.28 18.45 3.82
CA HIS A 200 6.31 17.68 5.08
C HIS A 200 7.56 16.79 5.20
N MET A 201 8.69 17.40 5.53
CA MET A 201 9.88 16.72 6.05
C MET A 201 10.75 17.77 6.75
N TYR A 202 10.90 17.66 8.08
CA TYR A 202 11.62 18.67 8.87
C TYR A 202 12.99 18.13 9.28
N PHE A 203 14.00 18.98 9.12
CA PHE A 203 15.39 18.75 9.50
C PHE A 203 15.60 19.16 10.96
N MET A 204 16.40 18.41 11.70
CA MET A 204 16.97 18.87 12.97
C MET A 204 18.49 18.95 12.86
N ASP A 205 19.06 19.90 13.60
CA ASP A 205 20.48 20.24 13.59
C ASP A 205 21.36 18.99 13.80
N GLY A 206 22.37 18.81 12.95
CA GLY A 206 23.22 17.61 12.93
C GLY A 206 22.91 16.55 11.85
N GLY A 207 22.18 16.90 10.78
CA GLY A 207 22.07 16.05 9.58
C GLY A 207 21.09 14.87 9.68
N MET A 208 20.13 14.93 10.61
CA MET A 208 19.11 13.88 10.77
C MET A 208 17.78 14.25 10.11
N ILE A 209 17.22 13.31 9.34
CA ILE A 209 15.86 13.39 8.78
C ILE A 209 14.93 12.51 9.62
N GLY A 210 13.97 13.14 10.30
CA GLY A 210 12.93 12.47 11.08
C GLY A 210 11.54 12.80 10.58
N ILE A 211 10.59 11.89 10.80
CA ILE A 211 9.15 12.15 10.60
C ILE A 211 8.44 11.81 11.91
N PRO A 212 7.55 12.66 12.44
CA PRO A 212 6.82 12.30 13.64
C PRO A 212 5.78 11.23 13.29
N ILE A 213 5.54 10.27 14.19
CA ILE A 213 4.67 9.11 13.91
C ILE A 213 3.26 9.51 13.44
N HIS A 214 2.72 10.65 13.88
CA HIS A 214 1.43 11.16 13.42
C HIS A 214 1.46 11.76 11.99
N GLU A 215 2.62 12.03 11.43
CA GLU A 215 2.87 12.60 10.08
C GLU A 215 3.42 11.56 9.09
N MET A 216 3.76 10.33 9.53
CA MET A 216 3.94 9.17 8.62
C MET A 216 2.74 8.98 7.68
N ARG A 217 1.60 9.59 8.00
CA ARG A 217 0.39 9.76 7.18
C ARG A 217 0.64 10.32 5.77
N ARG A 218 1.84 10.85 5.46
CA ARG A 218 2.16 11.44 4.14
C ARG A 218 3.34 10.84 3.42
N LEU A 219 4.09 9.92 4.01
CA LEU A 219 5.39 9.53 3.47
C LEU A 219 5.74 8.08 3.81
N ILE A 220 5.10 7.12 3.14
CA ILE A 220 5.67 5.77 3.05
C ILE A 220 5.54 5.35 1.58
N LEU A 221 6.72 5.15 0.99
CA LEU A 221 7.01 4.65 -0.35
C LEU A 221 6.57 3.21 -0.54
#